data_AF-A0A4Y9L9B0-F1
#
_entry.id   AF-A0A4Y9L9B0-F1
#
_cell.length_a   1.000
_cell.length_b   1.000
_cell.length_c   1.000
_cell.angle_alpha   90.00
_cell.angle_beta   90.00
_cell.angle_gamma   90.00
#
_symmetry.space_group_name_H-M   'P 1'
#
loop_
_entity.id
_entity.type
_entity.pdbx_description
1 polymer ?
#
loop_
_entity_poly.entity_id
_entity_poly.type
_entity_poly.pdbx_seq_one_letter_code
_entity_poly.pdbx_strand_id
1 'polypeptide(L)' 'MVDHLDGPAPSAQADKRRRRAAPAQPSLACKLDVKASDARDRARNMPLGEERAEATQQAMILENAAYMLRQFGTRAS' A
#
# COMPACT_ATOMS: atom_id res chain seq x y z
N MET A 1 4.46 34.52 55.12
CA MET A 1 3.22 34.27 54.37
C MET A 1 3.29 35.04 53.06
N VAL A 2 3.82 34.41 52.01
CA VAL A 2 3.20 34.12 50.70
C VAL A 2 4.35 33.64 49.81
N ASP A 3 4.45 32.31 49.68
CA ASP A 3 5.19 31.64 48.64
C ASP A 3 4.68 32.12 47.28
N HIS A 4 5.52 32.22 46.25
CA HIS A 4 5.22 31.77 44.88
C HIS A 4 6.55 31.62 44.11
N LEU A 5 6.86 30.34 43.85
CA LEU A 5 7.89 29.85 42.95
C LEU A 5 7.34 29.94 41.52
N ASP A 6 7.86 30.84 40.69
CA ASP A 6 7.63 30.80 39.23
C ASP A 6 8.98 30.82 38.51
N GLY A 7 9.73 29.73 38.70
CA GLY A 7 10.75 29.32 37.74
C GLY A 7 10.06 28.66 36.54
N PRO A 8 10.54 28.86 35.29
CA PRO A 8 9.91 28.30 34.11
C PRO A 8 9.93 26.76 34.18
N ALA A 9 8.74 26.15 34.11
CA ALA A 9 8.56 24.70 34.16
C ALA A 9 9.26 24.00 32.97
N PRO A 10 10.20 23.07 33.19
CA PRO A 10 10.78 22.25 32.12
C PRO A 10 9.86 21.05 31.88
N SER A 11 8.65 21.30 31.39
CA SER A 11 7.63 20.26 31.20
C SER A 11 6.86 20.41 29.89
N ALA A 12 7.56 20.74 28.81
CA ALA A 12 7.03 20.63 27.45
C ALA A 12 7.91 19.69 26.60
N GLN A 13 8.39 18.61 27.21
CA GLN A 13 9.03 17.49 26.52
C GLN A 13 8.15 16.24 26.55
N ALA A 14 6.88 16.43 26.19
CA ALA A 14 5.97 15.38 25.75
C ALA A 14 5.18 16.03 24.61
N ASP A 15 5.34 15.65 23.36
CA ASP A 15 5.06 14.30 22.92
C ASP A 15 5.81 14.07 21.61
N LYS A 16 7.04 13.56 21.69
CA LYS A 16 7.63 12.80 20.57
C LYS A 16 6.90 11.46 20.45
N ARG A 17 5.58 11.48 20.36
CA ARG A 17 4.83 10.44 19.67
C ARG A 17 5.28 10.56 18.23
N ARG A 18 6.38 9.85 17.94
CA ARG A 18 6.49 9.09 16.70
C ARG A 18 5.10 8.50 16.49
N ARG A 19 4.25 9.18 15.71
CA ARG A 19 3.15 8.53 15.02
C ARG A 19 3.89 7.41 14.31
N ARG A 20 3.85 6.19 14.88
CA ARG A 20 4.05 4.99 14.09
C ARG A 20 3.08 5.22 12.95
N ALA A 21 3.60 5.61 11.79
CA ALA A 21 2.81 5.59 10.58
C ALA A 21 2.24 4.18 10.58
N ALA A 22 0.92 4.07 10.77
CA ALA A 22 0.26 2.79 10.56
C ALA A 22 0.81 2.28 9.23
N PRO A 23 1.27 1.02 9.16
CA PRO A 23 1.91 0.52 7.95
C PRO A 23 1.03 0.92 6.78
N ALA A 24 1.59 1.75 5.88
CA ALA A 24 0.82 2.33 4.80
C ALA A 24 0.14 1.16 4.09
N GLN A 25 -1.18 1.09 4.14
CA GLN A 25 -1.87 0.00 3.48
C GLN A 25 -1.48 0.05 2.01
N PRO A 26 -1.01 -1.06 1.42
CA PRO A 26 -0.57 -1.03 0.04
C PRO A 26 -1.74 -0.55 -0.82
N SER A 27 -1.44 0.38 -1.72
CA SER A 27 -2.44 0.93 -2.63
C SER A 27 -3.12 -0.21 -3.39
N LEU A 28 -4.37 -0.01 -3.82
CA LEU A 28 -5.07 -1.03 -4.60
C LEU A 28 -4.28 -1.41 -5.85
N ALA A 29 -3.63 -0.45 -6.52
CA ALA A 29 -2.74 -0.71 -7.64
C ALA A 29 -1.58 -1.65 -7.27
N CYS A 30 -0.92 -1.42 -6.12
CA CYS A 30 0.15 -2.29 -5.64
C CYS A 30 -0.35 -3.72 -5.35
N LYS A 31 -1.53 -3.86 -4.74
CA LYS A 31 -2.16 -5.17 -4.51
C LYS A 31 -2.46 -5.91 -5.83
N LEU A 32 -2.86 -5.18 -6.87
CA LEU A 32 -3.12 -5.75 -8.20
C LEU A 32 -1.83 -6.17 -8.90
N ASP A 33 -0.75 -5.39 -8.81
CA ASP A 33 0.55 -5.76 -9.39
C ASP A 33 1.09 -7.06 -8.77
N VAL A 34 0.94 -7.24 -7.45
CA VAL A 34 1.34 -8.49 -6.77
C VAL A 34 0.54 -9.67 -7.32
N LYS A 35 -0.79 -9.55 -7.42
CA LYS A 35 -1.64 -10.62 -7.97
C LYS A 35 -1.34 -10.91 -9.45
N ALA A 36 -1.03 -9.89 -10.24
CA ALA A 36 -0.65 -10.07 -11.64
C ALA A 36 0.66 -10.85 -11.77
N SER A 37 1.63 -10.54 -10.90
CA SER A 37 2.91 -11.25 -10.81
C SER A 37 2.69 -12.72 -10.42
N ASP A 38 1.88 -12.97 -9.38
CA ASP A 38 1.53 -14.33 -8.96
C ASP A 38 0.84 -15.13 -10.09
N ALA A 39 -0.08 -14.51 -10.82
CA ALA A 39 -0.77 -15.14 -11.95
C ALA A 39 0.19 -15.46 -13.11
N ARG A 40 1.14 -14.57 -13.39
CA ARG A 40 2.21 -14.81 -14.36
C ARG A 40 3.12 -15.96 -13.97
N ASP A 41 3.53 -16.00 -12.70
CA ASP A 41 4.40 -17.06 -12.21
C ASP A 41 3.67 -18.40 -12.21
N ARG A 42 2.37 -18.43 -11.88
CA ARG A 42 1.52 -19.62 -12.08
C ARG A 42 1.50 -20.04 -13.55
N ALA A 43 1.23 -19.13 -14.47
CA ALA A 43 1.18 -19.43 -15.90
C ALA A 43 2.52 -19.98 -16.43
N ARG A 44 3.66 -19.46 -15.93
CA ARG A 44 5.00 -19.94 -16.30
C ARG A 44 5.27 -21.38 -15.84
N ASN A 45 4.73 -21.75 -14.69
CA ASN A 45 4.88 -23.08 -14.10
C ASN A 45 3.87 -24.10 -14.66
N MET A 46 2.89 -23.67 -15.46
CA MET A 46 1.91 -24.55 -16.09
C MET A 46 2.41 -25.11 -17.44
N PRO A 47 2.01 -26.35 -17.79
CA PRO A 47 2.20 -26.87 -19.14
C PRO A 47 1.44 -26.02 -20.17
N LEU A 48 1.82 -26.14 -21.44
CA LEU A 48 1.08 -25.48 -22.52
C LEU A 48 -0.35 -26.03 -22.60
N GLY A 49 -1.32 -25.14 -22.61
CA GLY A 49 -2.75 -25.49 -22.62
C GLY A 49 -3.64 -24.30 -22.27
N GLU A 50 -4.95 -24.54 -22.25
CA GLU A 50 -5.97 -23.54 -21.97
C GLU A 50 -5.80 -22.91 -20.58
N GLU A 51 -5.52 -23.71 -19.55
CA GLU A 51 -5.29 -23.23 -18.18
C GLU A 51 -4.14 -22.21 -18.09
N ARG A 52 -3.06 -22.43 -18.85
CA ARG A 52 -1.94 -21.50 -18.93
C ARG A 52 -2.33 -20.21 -19.65
N ALA A 53 -3.15 -20.30 -20.70
CA ALA A 53 -3.66 -19.13 -21.41
C ALA A 53 -4.58 -18.30 -20.49
N GLU A 54 -5.45 -18.95 -19.72
CA GLU A 54 -6.31 -18.31 -18.73
C GLU A 54 -5.51 -17.59 -17.65
N ALA A 55 -4.50 -18.25 -17.05
CA ALA A 55 -3.64 -17.63 -16.05
C ALA A 55 -2.86 -16.42 -16.61
N THR A 56 -2.43 -16.51 -17.87
CA THR A 56 -1.78 -15.39 -18.58
C THR A 56 -2.75 -14.22 -18.81
N GLN A 57 -3.97 -14.52 -19.25
CA GLN A 57 -5.02 -13.53 -19.46
C GLN A 57 -5.40 -12.85 -18.13
N GLN A 58 -5.50 -13.62 -17.05
CA GLN A 58 -5.75 -13.08 -15.71
C GLN A 58 -4.66 -12.09 -15.29
N ALA A 59 -3.38 -12.42 -15.52
CA ALA A 59 -2.29 -11.52 -15.22
C ALA A 59 -2.40 -10.20 -16.02
N MET A 60 -2.71 -10.28 -17.32
CA MET A 60 -2.91 -9.10 -18.17
C MET A 60 -4.04 -8.20 -17.68
N ILE A 61 -5.18 -8.77 -17.29
CA ILE A 61 -6.33 -8.01 -16.78
C ILE A 61 -5.94 -7.27 -15.50
N LEU A 62 -5.24 -7.93 -14.58
CA LEU A 62 -4.81 -7.34 -13.31
C LEU A 62 -3.82 -6.19 -13.52
N GLU A 63 -2.89 -6.34 -14.47
CA GLU A 63 -1.97 -5.26 -14.85
C GLU A 63 -2.66 -4.08 -15.50
N ASN A 64 -3.62 -4.35 -16.38
CA ASN A 64 -4.40 -3.28 -17.00
C ASN A 64 -5.18 -2.50 -15.92
N ALA A 65 -5.82 -3.21 -14.98
CA ALA A 65 -6.52 -2.59 -13.87
C ALA A 65 -5.56 -1.77 -12.97
N ALA A 66 -4.38 -2.30 -12.65
CA ALA A 66 -3.37 -1.57 -11.88
C ALA A 66 -2.89 -0.31 -12.62
N TYR A 67 -2.67 -0.42 -13.94
CA TYR A 67 -2.33 0.70 -14.80
C TYR A 67 -3.42 1.76 -14.81
N MET A 68 -4.69 1.38 -15.04
CA MET A 68 -5.82 2.30 -15.03
C MET A 68 -5.96 3.03 -13.69
N LEU A 69 -5.77 2.33 -12.56
CA LEU A 69 -5.79 2.96 -11.24
C LEU A 69 -4.64 3.94 -11.04
N ARG A 70 -3.44 3.67 -11.57
CA ARG A 70 -2.33 4.63 -11.53
C ARG A 70 -2.61 5.88 -12.36
N GLN A 71 -3.21 5.72 -13.54
CA GLN A 71 -3.45 6.82 -14.47
C GLN A 71 -4.67 7.66 -14.12
N PHE A 72 -5.72 7.04 -13.59
CA PHE A 72 -7.04 7.66 -13.44
C PHE A 72 -7.56 7.65 -12.00
N GLY A 73 -6.90 6.94 -11.08
CA GLY A 73 -7.34 6.78 -9.68
C GLY A 73 -7.22 8.03 -8.80
N THR A 74 -6.71 9.14 -9.33
CA THR A 74 -6.59 10.42 -8.64
C THR A 74 -7.76 11.39 -8.90
N ARG A 75 -8.79 11.02 -9.68
CA ARG A 75 -9.96 11.89 -9.98
C ARG A 75 -11.18 11.68 -9.09
N ALA A 76 -11.03 11.00 -7.95
CA ALA A 76 -12.06 10.94 -6.92
C ALA A 76 -11.54 11.61 -5.64
N SER A 77 -11.61 12.93 -5.61
CA SER A 77 -11.47 13.75 -4.39
C SER A 77 -12.54 14.82 -4.43
#